data_AF-A0A9E1VNS0-F1
#
_entry.id   AF-A0A9E1VNS0-F1
#
_cell.length_a   1.000
_cell.length_b   1.000
_cell.length_c   1.000
_cell.angle_alpha   90.00
_cell.angle_beta   90.00
_cell.angle_gamma   90.00
#
_symmetry.space_group_name_H-M   'P 1'
#
loop_
_entity.id
_entity.type
_entity.pdbx_description
1 polymer ?
#
loop_
_entity_poly.entity_id
_entity_poly.type
_entity_poly.pdbx_seq_one_letter_code
_entity_poly.pdbx_strand_id
1 'polypeptide(L)' 'MSVAKENIICIIPARGGSKGLPRKNVKLIDNEPLIARPIRHAIESGVVGTVLVTTDDKEIAQIAKNAG' A
#
# COMPACT_ATOMS: atom_id res chain seq x y z
N MET A 1 -24.58 -3.69 -14.59
CA MET A 1 -23.26 -3.53 -15.23
C MET A 1 -22.23 -4.17 -14.32
N SER A 2 -21.45 -5.14 -14.78
CA SER A 2 -20.26 -5.58 -14.03
C SER A 2 -19.10 -4.66 -14.38
N VAL A 3 -18.27 -4.34 -13.39
CA VAL A 3 -17.02 -3.61 -13.61
C VAL A 3 -15.92 -4.65 -13.74
N ALA A 4 -15.19 -4.63 -14.86
CA ALA A 4 -14.01 -5.46 -15.05
C ALA A 4 -12.91 -5.02 -14.06
N LYS A 5 -12.16 -5.96 -13.48
CA LYS A 5 -11.14 -5.66 -12.45
C LYS A 5 -10.10 -4.65 -12.95
N GLU A 6 -9.79 -4.68 -14.25
CA GLU A 6 -8.85 -3.78 -14.94
C GLU A 6 -9.26 -2.31 -14.81
N ASN A 7 -10.55 -2.04 -14.62
CA ASN A 7 -11.10 -0.69 -14.44
C ASN A 7 -11.14 -0.25 -12.96
N ILE A 8 -10.66 -1.09 -12.04
CA ILE A 8 -10.69 -0.82 -10.59
C ILE A 8 -9.27 -0.52 -10.11
N ILE A 9 -9.08 0.70 -9.59
CA ILE A 9 -7.81 1.18 -9.02
C ILE A 9 -7.94 1.21 -7.49
N CYS A 10 -7.05 0.50 -6.80
CA CYS A 10 -6.84 0.63 -5.37
C CYS A 10 -5.83 1.76 -5.11
N ILE A 11 -6.21 2.76 -4.33
CA ILE A 11 -5.30 3.85 -3.93
C ILE A 11 -4.97 3.70 -2.44
N ILE A 12 -3.68 3.58 -2.13
CA ILE A 12 -3.15 3.43 -0.77
C ILE A 12 -2.33 4.69 -0.42
N PRO A 13 -2.94 5.68 0.26
CA PRO A 13 -2.24 6.88 0.70
C PRO A 13 -1.38 6.62 1.95
N ALA A 14 -0.09 6.87 1.86
CA ALA A 14 0.89 6.52 2.89
C ALA A 14 1.93 7.63 3.10
N ARG A 15 1.55 8.70 3.81
CA ARG A 15 2.50 9.78 4.16
C ARG A 15 3.60 9.33 5.14
N GLY A 16 4.76 9.97 5.07
CA GLY A 16 5.87 9.77 6.01
C GLY A 16 5.54 10.24 7.43
N GLY A 17 4.86 11.38 7.53
CA GLY A 17 4.42 11.95 8.81
C GLY A 17 3.29 11.17 9.46
N SER A 18 3.34 10.96 10.77
CA SER A 18 2.24 10.32 11.51
C SER A 18 2.08 10.93 12.90
N LYS A 19 0.86 11.40 13.20
CA LYS A 19 0.53 12.08 14.47
C LYS A 19 0.53 11.12 15.67
N GLY A 20 -0.08 9.93 15.51
CA GLY A 20 -0.18 8.95 16.59
C GLY A 20 1.09 8.12 16.76
N LEU A 21 1.50 7.41 15.69
CA LEU A 21 2.70 6.58 15.70
C LEU A 21 3.69 7.08 14.65
N PRO A 22 4.79 7.75 15.02
CA PRO A 22 5.78 8.25 14.08
C PRO A 22 6.27 7.16 13.11
N ARG A 23 6.36 7.51 11.83
CA ARG A 23 6.77 6.61 10.72
C ARG A 23 6.04 5.25 10.71
N LYS A 24 4.75 5.18 11.06
CA LYS A 24 4.03 3.90 11.18
C LYS A 24 4.12 2.98 9.95
N ASN A 25 4.17 3.54 8.74
CA ASN A 25 4.10 2.79 7.48
C ASN A 25 5.35 1.93 7.22
N VAL A 26 6.50 2.30 7.78
CA VAL A 26 7.74 1.51 7.67
C VAL A 26 7.97 0.59 8.87
N LYS A 27 7.20 0.75 9.96
CA LYS A 27 7.34 -0.09 11.14
C LYS A 27 6.92 -1.52 10.82
N LEU A 28 7.70 -2.46 11.33
CA LEU A 28 7.43 -3.89 11.22
C LEU A 28 6.29 -4.29 12.16
N ILE A 29 5.36 -5.07 11.62
CA ILE A 29 4.34 -5.81 12.35
C ILE A 29 4.45 -7.24 11.85
N ASP A 30 4.73 -8.18 12.75
CA ASP A 30 5.04 -9.59 12.42
C ASP A 30 6.08 -9.73 11.30
N ASN A 31 7.20 -8.99 11.42
CA ASN A 31 8.31 -8.96 10.45
C ASN A 31 7.98 -8.36 9.08
N GLU A 32 6.82 -7.74 8.90
CA GLU A 32 6.42 -7.10 7.64
C GLU A 32 6.18 -5.59 7.86
N PRO A 33 6.70 -4.68 7.01
CA PRO A 33 6.37 -3.26 7.08
C PRO A 33 4.85 -3.06 6.95
N LEU A 34 4.29 -2.18 7.79
CA LEU A 34 2.83 -1.94 7.81
C LEU A 34 2.25 -1.61 6.42
N ILE A 35 2.98 -0.87 5.58
CA ILE A 35 2.52 -0.52 4.22
C ILE A 35 2.44 -1.70 3.25
N ALA A 36 3.23 -2.76 3.45
CA ALA A 36 3.23 -3.92 2.57
C ALA A 36 1.93 -4.73 2.68
N ARG A 37 1.34 -4.79 3.88
CA ARG A 37 0.09 -5.50 4.16
C ARG A 37 -1.08 -5.11 3.24
N PRO A 38 -1.50 -3.83 3.16
CA PRO A 38 -2.60 -3.44 2.28
C PRO A 38 -2.27 -3.63 0.79
N ILE A 39 -0.99 -3.51 0.37
CA ILE A 39 -0.56 -3.78 -1.00
C ILE A 39 -0.79 -5.25 -1.34
N ARG A 40 -0.27 -6.16 -0.50
CA ARG A 40 -0.43 -7.59 -0.66
C ARG A 40 -1.90 -8.01 -0.67
N HIS A 41 -2.70 -7.51 0.28
CA HIS A 41 -4.14 -7.81 0.31
C HIS A 41 -4.88 -7.30 -0.94
N ALA A 42 -4.52 -6.12 -1.47
CA ALA A 42 -5.13 -5.61 -2.69
C ALA A 42 -4.83 -6.53 -3.88
N ILE A 43 -3.58 -6.98 -4.01
CA ILE A 43 -3.15 -7.93 -5.07
C ILE A 43 -3.86 -9.29 -4.90
N GLU A 44 -3.80 -9.86 -3.70
CA GLU A 44 -4.39 -11.19 -3.39
C GLU A 44 -5.91 -11.21 -3.50
N SER A 45 -6.58 -10.06 -3.34
CA SER A 45 -8.02 -9.98 -3.49
C SER A 45 -8.51 -10.40 -4.89
N GLY A 46 -7.68 -10.20 -5.92
CA GLY A 46 -8.08 -10.41 -7.32
C GLY A 46 -9.16 -9.44 -7.82
N VAL A 47 -9.55 -8.44 -7.02
CA VAL A 47 -10.64 -7.50 -7.32
C VAL A 47 -10.17 -6.30 -8.13
N VAL A 48 -8.91 -5.89 -7.96
CA VAL A 48 -8.36 -4.65 -8.54
C VAL A 48 -7.34 -4.94 -9.62
N GLY A 49 -7.32 -4.11 -10.66
CA GLY A 49 -6.37 -4.20 -11.77
C GLY A 49 -5.12 -3.35 -11.55
N THR A 50 -5.18 -2.35 -10.68
CA THR A 50 -4.04 -1.47 -10.38
C THR A 50 -4.02 -1.14 -8.90
N VAL A 51 -2.83 -1.27 -8.30
CA VAL A 51 -2.56 -0.80 -6.94
C VAL A 51 -1.62 0.39 -7.03
N LEU A 52 -2.05 1.54 -6.53
CA LEU A 52 -1.29 2.78 -6.54
C LEU A 52 -1.03 3.24 -5.11
N VAL A 53 0.25 3.36 -4.74
CA VAL A 53 0.66 3.94 -3.46
C VAL A 53 1.05 5.39 -3.68
N THR A 54 0.44 6.31 -2.92
CA THR A 54 0.81 7.74 -2.94
C THR A 54 1.53 8.10 -1.65
N THR A 55 2.72 8.70 -1.77
CA THR A 55 3.55 9.03 -0.62
C THR A 55 4.47 10.21 -0.94
N ASP A 56 4.80 10.97 0.11
CA ASP A 56 5.79 12.02 0.14
C ASP A 56 7.17 11.53 0.65
N ASP A 57 7.26 10.24 1.03
CA ASP A 57 8.43 9.65 1.68
C ASP A 57 9.10 8.59 0.78
N LYS A 58 10.40 8.77 0.53
CA LYS A 58 11.16 7.88 -0.36
C LYS A 58 11.31 6.46 0.17
N GLU A 59 11.41 6.27 1.49
CA GLU A 59 11.54 4.94 2.09
C GLU A 59 10.22 4.16 1.96
N ILE A 60 9.09 4.83 2.23
CA ILE A 60 7.76 4.25 2.01
C ILE A 60 7.59 3.85 0.54
N ALA A 61 8.00 4.72 -0.40
CA ALA A 61 7.93 4.43 -1.84
C ALA A 61 8.75 3.19 -2.21
N GLN A 62 9.96 3.03 -1.65
CA GLN A 62 10.81 1.88 -1.92
C GLN A 62 10.24 0.58 -1.35
N ILE A 63 9.75 0.60 -0.11
CA ILE A 63 9.12 -0.56 0.52
C ILE A 63 7.87 -0.97 -0.27
N ALA A 64 7.06 0.00 -0.67
CA ALA A 64 5.85 -0.25 -1.45
C ALA A 64 6.15 -0.96 -2.77
N LYS A 65 7.17 -0.49 -3.54
CA LYS A 65 7.60 -1.14 -4.78
C LYS A 65 8.11 -2.57 -4.59
N ASN A 66 8.70 -2.86 -3.44
CA ASN A 66 9.20 -4.20 -3.14
C ASN A 66 8.10 -5.17 -2.69
N ALA A 67 6.94 -4.65 -2.28
CA ALA A 67 5.81 -5.43 -1.76
C ALA A 67 4.86 -5.94 -2.85
N GLY A 68 4.98 -5.46 -4.09
CA GLY A 68 4.12 -5.84 -5.22
C GLY A 68 4.30 -4.96 -6.44
#